data_AF-A0A7C1E1Y3-F1
#
_entry.id   AF-A0A7C1E1Y3-F1
#
_cell.length_a   1.000
_cell.length_b   1.000
_cell.length_c   1.000
_cell.angle_alpha   90.00
_cell.angle_beta   90.00
_cell.angle_gamma   90.00
#
_symmetry.space_group_name_H-M   'P 1'
#
loop_
_entity.id
_entity.type
_entity.pdbx_description
1 polymer ?
#
loop_
_entity_poly.entity_id
_entity_poly.type
_entity_poly.pdbx_seq_one_letter_code
_entity_poly.pdbx_strand_id
1 'polypeptide(L)'
;MITLSFASQAISSNVASEIIIRVPAVYDSSGEVFEITVRENVNETLIVQGPGTIDNDTLASIWSSIFIANILSSSPYWKSGFKIVFPSQIKSIGGPSASLGLTIAILKLINNDNVNTLYNYSITGAVNINGLTTAVGGVEAKLNATIKMGLKGMVLPISNLVEVESQASNVVPVASIYELYLMSQGYGLNSTFIKRPATEYPGDIRDYLDNVYRYFRNKTNVELDIVKTYIRYADEAYLQGKIYAASSLAFTAYTRYLQTLYSNMNITELHAR
;
A
#
# COMPACT_ATOMS: atom_id res chain seq x y z
N MET A 1 1.35 -40.90 28.19
CA MET A 1 1.18 -39.45 28.39
C MET A 1 2.40 -38.80 27.74
N ILE A 2 2.25 -38.32 26.50
CA ILE A 2 3.36 -37.82 25.68
C ILE A 2 3.40 -36.30 25.87
N THR A 3 4.41 -35.83 26.60
CA THR A 3 4.69 -34.41 26.80
C THR A 3 5.56 -33.95 25.65
N LEU A 4 5.02 -33.15 24.74
CA LEU A 4 5.79 -32.45 23.71
C LEU A 4 6.36 -31.16 24.31
N SER A 5 7.64 -31.17 24.66
CA SER A 5 8.38 -29.96 25.03
C SER A 5 8.81 -29.24 23.76
N PHE A 6 8.28 -28.04 23.51
CA PHE A 6 8.88 -27.13 22.55
C PHE A 6 10.13 -26.54 23.19
N ALA A 7 11.30 -26.89 22.65
CA ALA A 7 12.55 -26.26 23.01
C ALA A 7 12.43 -24.75 22.74
N SER A 8 12.56 -23.94 23.79
CA SER A 8 12.74 -22.51 23.63
C SER A 8 14.08 -22.30 22.93
N GLN A 9 14.05 -22.09 21.62
CA GLN A 9 15.20 -21.50 20.95
C GLN A 9 15.40 -20.12 21.53
N ALA A 10 16.61 -19.92 22.04
CA ALA A 10 17.06 -18.70 22.67
C ALA A 10 16.64 -17.49 21.85
N ILE A 11 16.00 -16.53 22.53
CA ILE A 11 15.78 -15.18 22.02
C ILE A 11 17.17 -14.60 21.77
N SER A 12 17.68 -14.74 20.55
CA SER A 12 18.81 -13.95 20.11
C SER A 12 18.36 -12.50 20.22
N SER A 13 19.19 -11.64 20.81
CA SER A 13 19.00 -10.20 20.87
C SER A 13 18.49 -9.64 19.53
N ASN A 14 17.16 -9.46 19.41
CA ASN A 14 16.52 -9.01 18.19
C ASN A 14 16.87 -7.55 17.98
N VAL A 15 17.91 -7.29 17.18
CA VAL A 15 17.95 -6.05 16.42
C VAL A 15 16.72 -6.09 15.53
N ALA A 16 15.74 -5.21 15.77
CA ALA A 16 14.53 -5.16 14.96
C ALA A 16 14.92 -5.04 13.49
N SER A 17 14.38 -5.92 12.65
CA SER A 17 14.55 -5.90 11.20
C SER A 17 14.03 -4.55 10.66
N GLU A 18 14.84 -3.91 9.81
CA GLU A 18 14.56 -2.61 9.22
C GLU A 18 14.61 -2.68 7.70
N ILE A 19 13.63 -2.05 7.07
CA ILE A 19 13.59 -1.85 5.62
C ILE A 19 13.46 -0.37 5.31
N ILE A 20 14.36 0.14 4.46
CA ILE A 20 14.26 1.48 3.89
C ILE A 20 13.72 1.35 2.47
N ILE A 21 12.59 2.03 2.20
CA ILE A 21 12.03 2.18 0.85
C ILE A 21 12.14 3.63 0.40
N ARG A 22 12.32 3.81 -0.91
CA ARG A 22 12.30 5.12 -1.56
C ARG A 22 10.95 5.33 -2.22
N VAL A 23 10.22 6.35 -1.79
CA VAL A 23 8.88 6.65 -2.31
C VAL A 23 8.88 8.05 -2.91
N PRO A 24 8.56 8.21 -4.20
CA PRO A 24 8.46 9.53 -4.81
C PRO A 24 7.08 10.14 -4.53
N ALA A 25 7.05 11.42 -4.17
CA ALA A 25 5.84 12.20 -4.00
C ALA A 25 5.93 13.54 -4.74
N VAL A 26 4.82 14.27 -4.81
CA VAL A 26 4.74 15.58 -5.47
C VAL A 26 4.50 16.65 -4.42
N TYR A 27 5.34 17.68 -4.43
CA TYR A 27 5.25 18.90 -3.62
C TYR A 27 5.26 20.11 -4.56
N ASP A 28 4.22 20.95 -4.51
CA ASP A 28 4.12 22.19 -5.29
C ASP A 28 4.47 22.01 -6.79
N SER A 29 3.99 20.91 -7.39
CA SER A 29 4.26 20.49 -8.78
C SER A 29 5.68 19.97 -9.08
N SER A 30 6.57 19.95 -8.09
CA SER A 30 7.88 19.29 -8.18
C SER A 30 7.81 17.89 -7.57
N GLY A 31 8.49 16.92 -8.18
CA GLY A 31 8.70 15.62 -7.57
C GLY A 31 9.86 15.64 -6.56
N GLU A 32 9.74 14.84 -5.50
CA GLU A 32 10.82 14.55 -4.56
C GLU A 32 10.75 13.07 -4.12
N VAL A 33 11.90 12.46 -3.84
CA VAL A 33 11.99 11.08 -3.36
C VAL A 33 12.30 11.08 -1.87
N PHE A 34 11.47 10.37 -1.10
CA PHE A 34 11.61 10.24 0.35
C PHE A 34 12.04 8.84 0.73
N GLU A 35 12.96 8.74 1.69
CA GLU A 35 13.31 7.47 2.32
C GLU A 35 12.38 7.24 3.52
N ILE A 36 11.50 6.24 3.40
CA ILE A 36 10.62 5.82 4.48
C ILE A 36 11.21 4.56 5.09
N THR A 37 11.35 4.58 6.42
CA THR A 37 11.85 3.43 7.17
C THR A 37 10.69 2.65 7.75
N VAL A 38 10.67 1.33 7.53
CA VAL A 38 9.69 0.39 8.08
C VAL A 38 10.43 -0.57 9.00
N ARG A 39 9.98 -0.69 10.25
CA ARG A 39 10.55 -1.59 11.25
C ARG A 39 9.47 -2.45 11.85
N GLU A 40 9.82 -3.67 12.20
CA GLU A 40 8.98 -4.46 13.11
C GLU A 40 8.93 -3.81 14.49
N ASN A 41 7.73 -3.81 15.07
CA ASN A 41 7.49 -3.36 16.44
C ASN A 41 6.77 -4.47 17.22
N VAL A 42 7.55 -5.23 17.98
CA VAL A 42 7.11 -6.46 18.65
C VAL A 42 6.10 -6.19 19.80
N ASN A 43 5.90 -4.93 20.20
CA ASN A 43 5.16 -4.56 21.42
C ASN A 43 4.02 -3.54 21.25
N GLU A 44 3.72 -3.04 20.04
CA GLU A 44 2.62 -2.08 19.81
C GLU A 44 1.88 -2.35 18.49
N THR A 45 0.74 -1.70 18.26
CA THR A 45 -0.19 -1.89 17.12
C THR A 45 0.29 -1.27 15.79
N LEU A 46 0.70 0.01 15.80
CA LEU A 46 1.23 0.76 14.64
C LEU A 46 1.77 2.11 15.13
N ILE A 47 3.02 2.45 14.82
CA ILE A 47 3.57 3.80 15.03
C ILE A 47 3.81 4.44 13.66
N VAL A 48 3.29 5.66 13.46
CA VAL A 48 3.70 6.51 12.35
C VAL A 48 4.41 7.74 12.90
N GLN A 49 5.70 7.89 12.57
CA GLN A 49 6.57 8.97 13.04
C GLN A 49 7.01 9.83 11.86
N GLY A 50 7.12 11.15 12.05
CA GLY A 50 7.77 12.04 11.07
C GLY A 50 6.89 13.18 10.54
N PRO A 51 5.68 12.91 10.01
CA PRO A 51 4.85 13.97 9.45
C PRO A 51 4.11 14.73 10.55
N GLY A 52 3.97 16.05 10.39
CA GLY A 52 3.12 16.86 11.26
C GLY A 52 1.63 16.58 11.08
N THR A 53 1.22 16.33 9.82
CA THR A 53 -0.15 15.97 9.45
C THR A 53 -0.15 14.78 8.47
N ILE A 54 -1.09 13.85 8.64
CA ILE A 54 -1.29 12.69 7.76
C ILE A 54 -2.72 12.71 7.27
N ASP A 55 -2.92 12.71 5.95
CA ASP A 55 -4.25 12.61 5.38
C ASP A 55 -4.86 11.23 5.59
N ASN A 56 -6.19 11.18 5.67
CA ASN A 56 -6.94 9.96 5.94
C ASN A 56 -6.69 8.86 4.90
N ASP A 57 -6.47 9.23 3.64
CA ASP A 57 -6.18 8.30 2.55
C ASP A 57 -4.82 7.61 2.71
N THR A 58 -3.83 8.33 3.23
CA THR A 58 -2.50 7.82 3.52
C THR A 58 -2.56 6.84 4.68
N LEU A 59 -3.27 7.19 5.77
CA LEU A 59 -3.47 6.30 6.90
C LEU A 59 -4.22 5.01 6.49
N ALA A 60 -5.28 5.15 5.70
CA ALA A 60 -5.99 4.03 5.09
C ALA A 60 -5.08 3.11 4.27
N SER A 61 -4.17 3.70 3.48
CA SER A 61 -3.23 2.97 2.65
C SER A 61 -2.17 2.22 3.45
N ILE A 62 -1.73 2.76 4.59
CA ILE A 62 -0.82 2.10 5.53
C ILE A 62 -1.49 0.83 6.09
N TRP A 63 -2.71 0.95 6.60
CA TRP A 63 -3.47 -0.19 7.13
C TRP A 63 -3.71 -1.27 6.08
N SER A 64 -4.07 -0.86 4.87
CA SER A 64 -4.26 -1.79 3.75
C SER A 64 -2.98 -2.53 3.39
N SER A 65 -1.84 -1.83 3.45
CA SER A 65 -0.53 -2.43 3.19
C SER A 65 -0.21 -3.52 4.19
N ILE A 66 -0.44 -3.27 5.49
CA ILE A 66 -0.25 -4.25 6.57
C ILE A 66 -1.16 -5.45 6.34
N PHE A 67 -2.45 -5.22 6.06
CA PHE A 67 -3.43 -6.28 5.84
C PHE A 67 -3.07 -7.17 4.65
N ILE A 68 -2.73 -6.57 3.51
CA ILE A 68 -2.36 -7.30 2.29
C ILE A 68 -1.06 -8.08 2.49
N ALA A 69 -0.05 -7.47 3.12
CA ALA A 69 1.20 -8.16 3.40
C ALA A 69 0.99 -9.39 4.30
N ASN A 70 0.12 -9.30 5.32
CA ASN A 70 -0.22 -10.44 6.15
C ASN A 70 -0.92 -11.56 5.37
N ILE A 71 -1.90 -11.22 4.51
CA ILE A 71 -2.59 -12.22 3.66
C ILE A 71 -1.62 -12.96 2.75
N LEU A 72 -0.65 -12.24 2.18
CA LEU A 72 0.30 -12.80 1.20
C LEU A 72 1.52 -13.47 1.85
N SER A 73 1.73 -13.25 3.14
CA SER A 73 2.88 -13.81 3.86
C SER A 73 2.75 -15.31 4.09
N SER A 74 3.90 -15.98 4.22
CA SER A 74 3.96 -17.41 4.53
C SER A 74 3.59 -17.72 5.99
N SER A 75 3.72 -16.74 6.88
CA SER A 75 3.39 -16.84 8.31
C SER A 75 2.77 -15.51 8.76
N PRO A 76 1.42 -15.36 8.63
CA PRO A 76 0.74 -14.13 8.98
C PRO A 76 1.06 -13.67 10.41
N TYR A 77 1.51 -12.43 10.54
CA TYR A 77 2.09 -11.89 11.75
C TYR A 77 1.18 -10.84 12.39
N TRP A 78 -0.04 -11.26 12.73
CA TRP A 78 -1.11 -10.40 13.29
C TRP A 78 -0.83 -9.86 14.71
N LYS A 79 0.27 -10.29 15.35
CA LYS A 79 0.59 -9.98 16.76
C LYS A 79 1.62 -8.87 16.94
N SER A 80 2.25 -8.38 15.87
CA SER A 80 3.28 -7.33 15.94
C SER A 80 2.86 -6.16 15.07
N GLY A 81 3.04 -4.95 15.57
CA GLY A 81 2.84 -3.74 14.78
C GLY A 81 4.08 -3.38 13.98
N PHE A 82 3.94 -2.30 13.23
CA PHE A 82 5.03 -1.72 12.45
C PHE A 82 5.30 -0.31 12.94
N LYS A 83 6.57 0.09 12.92
CA LYS A 83 6.97 1.49 13.04
C LYS A 83 7.35 1.99 11.66
N ILE A 84 6.61 2.98 11.17
CA ILE A 84 6.85 3.64 9.89
C ILE A 84 7.38 5.04 10.19
N VAL A 85 8.61 5.32 9.77
CA VAL A 85 9.29 6.60 10.00
C VAL A 85 9.45 7.33 8.67
N PHE A 86 8.81 8.48 8.58
CA PHE A 86 8.98 9.45 7.51
C PHE A 86 10.10 10.44 7.88
N PRO A 87 10.80 11.03 6.88
CA PRO A 87 11.78 12.08 7.12
C PRO A 87 11.19 13.30 7.84
N SER A 88 11.95 13.90 8.75
CA SER A 88 11.48 15.01 9.60
C SER A 88 11.17 16.30 8.85
N GLN A 89 11.70 16.48 7.63
CA GLN A 89 11.41 17.64 6.77
C GLN A 89 10.01 17.61 6.18
N ILE A 90 9.31 16.47 6.25
CA ILE A 90 7.96 16.31 5.70
C ILE A 90 6.93 16.91 6.66
N LYS A 91 6.28 17.99 6.23
CA LYS A 91 5.24 18.66 7.04
C LYS A 91 3.89 17.96 6.97
N SER A 92 3.49 17.50 5.79
CA SER A 92 2.23 16.79 5.55
C SER A 92 2.40 15.73 4.48
N ILE A 93 1.68 14.62 4.60
CA ILE A 93 1.61 13.54 3.60
C ILE A 93 0.16 13.24 3.23
N GLY A 94 -0.06 13.01 1.93
CA GLY A 94 -1.36 12.72 1.36
C GLY A 94 -1.31 11.72 0.21
N GLY A 95 -2.42 10.99 0.03
CA GLY A 95 -2.60 10.02 -1.05
C GLY A 95 -2.08 8.60 -0.75
N PRO A 96 -2.69 7.58 -1.38
CA PRO A 96 -2.33 6.17 -1.16
C PRO A 96 -1.07 5.73 -1.90
N SER A 97 -0.37 6.64 -2.58
CA SER A 97 0.65 6.31 -3.58
C SER A 97 1.94 5.68 -3.05
N ALA A 98 2.11 5.63 -1.73
CA ALA A 98 3.20 4.93 -1.04
C ALA A 98 2.87 3.46 -0.73
N SER A 99 1.60 3.05 -0.82
CA SER A 99 1.17 1.75 -0.27
C SER A 99 1.76 0.55 -0.99
N LEU A 100 2.07 0.63 -2.29
CA LEU A 100 2.80 -0.46 -2.95
C LEU A 100 4.18 -0.68 -2.33
N GLY A 101 4.93 0.40 -2.09
CA GLY A 101 6.25 0.37 -1.44
C GLY A 101 6.17 -0.11 0.01
N LEU A 102 5.18 0.37 0.76
CA LEU A 102 4.96 -0.07 2.15
C LEU A 102 4.59 -1.56 2.21
N THR A 103 3.71 -2.02 1.33
CA THR A 103 3.27 -3.43 1.31
C THR A 103 4.43 -4.37 1.04
N ILE A 104 5.29 -4.06 0.05
CA ILE A 104 6.43 -4.93 -0.25
C ILE A 104 7.45 -4.92 0.89
N ALA A 105 7.68 -3.78 1.55
CA ALA A 105 8.56 -3.71 2.71
C ALA A 105 8.02 -4.56 3.86
N ILE A 106 6.74 -4.40 4.20
CA ILE A 106 6.11 -5.15 5.28
C ILE A 106 6.11 -6.65 4.97
N LEU A 107 5.79 -7.05 3.73
CA LEU A 107 5.80 -8.45 3.31
C LEU A 107 7.20 -9.07 3.46
N LYS A 108 8.25 -8.34 3.05
CA LYS A 108 9.64 -8.82 3.17
C LYS A 108 10.11 -8.88 4.63
N LEU A 109 9.68 -7.95 5.49
CA LEU A 109 9.90 -8.04 6.95
C LEU A 109 9.28 -9.32 7.52
N ILE A 110 7.98 -9.53 7.27
CA ILE A 110 7.26 -10.72 7.78
C ILE A 110 7.92 -12.02 7.31
N ASN A 111 8.37 -12.09 6.05
CA ASN A 111 9.04 -13.27 5.51
C ASN A 111 10.54 -13.37 5.87
N ASN A 112 11.11 -12.39 6.58
CA ASN A 112 12.54 -12.28 6.89
C ASN A 112 13.44 -12.33 5.63
N ASP A 113 13.00 -11.67 4.56
CA ASP A 113 13.68 -11.64 3.27
C ASP A 113 14.74 -10.55 3.18
N ASN A 114 15.77 -10.77 2.34
CA ASN A 114 16.79 -9.75 2.07
C ASN A 114 16.19 -8.53 1.36
N VAL A 115 16.48 -7.36 1.94
CA VAL A 115 15.90 -6.06 1.64
C VAL A 115 16.63 -5.31 0.51
N ASN A 116 17.91 -5.64 0.28
CA ASN A 116 18.83 -4.80 -0.50
C ASN A 116 18.46 -4.61 -1.98
N THR A 117 17.56 -5.42 -2.52
CA THR A 117 17.18 -5.37 -3.94
C THR A 117 16.29 -4.17 -4.29
N LEU A 118 15.52 -3.65 -3.32
CA LEU A 118 14.59 -2.54 -3.55
C LEU A 118 15.23 -1.16 -3.37
N TYR A 119 16.35 -1.07 -2.65
CA TYR A 119 16.96 0.21 -2.30
C TYR A 119 17.35 1.05 -3.52
N ASN A 120 17.74 0.42 -4.63
CA ASN A 120 18.14 1.13 -5.84
C ASN A 120 16.96 1.63 -6.70
N TYR A 121 15.72 1.39 -6.28
CA TYR A 121 14.52 1.78 -7.00
C TYR A 121 13.66 2.69 -6.12
N SER A 122 12.94 3.61 -6.74
CA SER A 122 11.80 4.26 -6.09
C SER A 122 10.54 3.44 -6.39
N ILE A 123 9.57 3.46 -5.48
CA ILE A 123 8.33 2.68 -5.62
C ILE A 123 7.13 3.61 -5.42
N THR A 124 6.27 3.68 -6.42
CA THR A 124 4.98 4.37 -6.34
C THR A 124 3.85 3.45 -6.78
N GLY A 125 2.63 3.71 -6.31
CA GLY A 125 1.46 2.93 -6.63
C GLY A 125 0.60 2.68 -5.41
N ALA A 126 -0.70 2.50 -5.63
CA ALA A 126 -1.59 1.93 -4.64
C ALA A 126 -1.74 0.42 -4.85
N VAL A 127 -2.08 -0.33 -3.80
CA VAL A 127 -2.37 -1.76 -3.91
C VAL A 127 -3.78 -2.07 -3.42
N ASN A 128 -4.49 -2.88 -4.19
CA ASN A 128 -5.82 -3.39 -3.83
C ASN A 128 -5.70 -4.70 -3.05
N ILE A 129 -6.77 -5.10 -2.34
CA ILE A 129 -6.75 -6.36 -1.56
C ILE A 129 -6.54 -7.62 -2.41
N ASN A 130 -6.88 -7.57 -3.70
CA ASN A 130 -6.66 -8.67 -4.63
C ASN A 130 -5.20 -8.73 -5.11
N GLY A 131 -4.32 -7.88 -4.56
CA GLY A 131 -2.91 -7.78 -4.90
C GLY A 131 -2.61 -6.99 -6.17
N LEU A 132 -3.62 -6.49 -6.90
CA LEU A 132 -3.40 -5.67 -8.09
C LEU A 132 -2.98 -4.26 -7.73
N THR A 133 -2.11 -3.68 -8.56
CA THR A 133 -1.66 -2.29 -8.40
C THR A 133 -2.65 -1.31 -9.06
N THR A 134 -2.86 -0.17 -8.44
CA THR A 134 -3.74 0.90 -8.92
C THR A 134 -2.94 2.15 -9.27
N ALA A 135 -3.35 2.81 -10.37
CA ALA A 135 -2.77 4.05 -10.85
C ALA A 135 -2.69 5.15 -9.78
N VAL A 136 -1.66 5.99 -9.88
CA VAL A 136 -1.45 7.16 -9.01
C VAL A 136 -1.20 8.40 -9.87
N GLY A 137 -1.43 9.58 -9.29
CA GLY A 137 -1.19 10.85 -9.97
C GLY A 137 0.27 11.32 -9.86
N GLY A 138 0.62 12.27 -10.73
CA GLY A 138 1.91 12.97 -10.73
C GLY A 138 3.09 12.10 -11.16
N VAL A 139 2.85 11.12 -12.03
CA VAL A 139 3.83 10.09 -12.40
C VAL A 139 5.07 10.68 -13.04
N GLU A 140 4.91 11.66 -13.95
CA GLU A 140 6.02 12.31 -14.63
C GLU A 140 6.93 13.07 -13.64
N ALA A 141 6.34 13.86 -12.74
CA ALA A 141 7.10 14.58 -11.70
C ALA A 141 7.86 13.59 -10.78
N LYS A 142 7.22 12.49 -10.38
CA LYS A 142 7.82 11.41 -9.58
C LYS A 142 8.97 10.71 -10.30
N LEU A 143 8.82 10.46 -11.60
CA LEU A 143 9.86 9.85 -12.43
C LEU A 143 11.07 10.77 -12.56
N ASN A 144 10.84 12.05 -12.81
CA ASN A 144 11.91 13.05 -12.90
C ASN A 144 12.70 13.16 -11.59
N ALA A 145 12.02 13.10 -10.44
CA ALA A 145 12.69 13.06 -9.13
C ALA A 145 13.52 11.78 -8.93
N THR A 146 13.01 10.63 -9.39
CA THR A 146 13.72 9.35 -9.34
C THR A 146 15.00 9.39 -10.16
N ILE A 147 14.93 9.92 -11.39
CA ILE A 147 16.09 10.08 -12.28
C ILE A 147 17.09 11.04 -11.66
N LYS A 148 16.63 12.19 -11.12
CA LYS A 148 17.48 13.19 -10.46
C LYS A 148 18.24 12.63 -9.25
N MET A 149 17.64 11.69 -8.51
CA MET A 149 18.29 11.00 -7.39
C MET A 149 19.31 9.94 -7.83
N GLY A 150 19.38 9.60 -9.13
CA GLY A 150 20.32 8.60 -9.66
C GLY A 150 19.93 7.15 -9.37
N LEU A 151 18.63 6.89 -9.20
CA LEU A 151 18.11 5.54 -8.96
C LEU A 151 18.08 4.73 -10.26
N LYS A 152 18.10 3.39 -10.15
CA LYS A 152 18.06 2.48 -11.32
C LYS A 152 16.75 2.54 -12.08
N GLY A 153 15.67 2.97 -11.43
CA GLY A 153 14.37 3.17 -12.05
C GLY A 153 13.27 3.36 -11.02
N MET A 154 12.06 3.67 -11.51
CA MET A 154 10.85 3.78 -10.71
C MET A 154 9.95 2.57 -10.95
N VAL A 155 9.62 1.83 -9.88
CA VAL A 155 8.53 0.85 -9.89
C VAL A 155 7.20 1.59 -9.85
N LEU A 156 6.28 1.25 -10.76
CA LEU A 156 4.95 1.87 -10.87
C LEU A 156 3.88 0.87 -11.33
N PRO A 157 2.59 1.17 -11.11
CA PRO A 157 1.49 0.42 -11.71
C PRO A 157 1.59 0.44 -13.23
N ILE A 158 1.38 -0.71 -13.88
CA ILE A 158 1.43 -0.81 -15.34
C ILE A 158 0.46 0.16 -16.04
N SER A 159 -0.67 0.47 -15.41
CA SER A 159 -1.65 1.44 -15.92
C SER A 159 -1.09 2.86 -16.06
N ASN A 160 -0.06 3.23 -15.27
CA ASN A 160 0.61 4.52 -15.36
C ASN A 160 1.71 4.56 -16.43
N LEU A 161 2.08 3.42 -17.06
CA LEU A 161 3.15 3.39 -18.06
C LEU A 161 2.89 4.31 -19.25
N VAL A 162 1.61 4.48 -19.63
CA VAL A 162 1.19 5.36 -20.72
C VAL A 162 1.54 6.83 -20.46
N GLU A 163 1.62 7.26 -19.21
CA GLU A 163 1.97 8.64 -18.84
C GLU A 163 3.47 8.94 -18.99
N VAL A 164 4.30 7.90 -19.07
CA VAL A 164 5.78 8.01 -19.09
C VAL A 164 6.41 7.16 -20.20
N GLU A 165 5.67 6.89 -21.27
CA GLU A 165 6.09 6.03 -22.37
C GLU A 165 7.41 6.49 -23.02
N SER A 166 7.61 7.81 -23.15
CA SER A 166 8.85 8.41 -23.66
C SER A 166 10.07 8.13 -22.80
N GLN A 167 9.88 7.74 -21.53
CA GLN A 167 10.93 7.44 -20.55
C GLN A 167 10.79 6.00 -20.03
N ALA A 168 10.19 5.09 -20.82
CA ALA A 168 9.91 3.71 -20.44
C ALA A 168 11.15 2.92 -19.95
N SER A 169 12.36 3.30 -20.39
CA SER A 169 13.62 2.68 -19.93
C SER A 169 13.99 2.99 -18.48
N ASN A 170 13.39 4.03 -17.88
CA ASN A 170 13.65 4.46 -16.50
C ASN A 170 12.62 3.91 -15.51
N VAL A 171 11.75 3.01 -15.96
CA VAL A 171 10.65 2.51 -15.17
C VAL A 171 10.53 1.00 -15.20
N VAL A 172 9.92 0.47 -14.14
CA VAL A 172 9.65 -0.95 -13.93
C VAL A 172 8.15 -1.09 -13.72
N PRO A 173 7.36 -1.34 -14.77
CA PRO A 173 5.92 -1.51 -14.64
C PRO A 173 5.60 -2.83 -13.95
N VAL A 174 4.69 -2.78 -12.99
CA VAL A 174 4.16 -3.97 -12.29
C VAL A 174 2.64 -3.94 -12.31
N ALA A 175 2.00 -5.10 -12.48
CA ALA A 175 0.56 -5.27 -12.42
C ALA A 175 0.08 -5.69 -11.03
N SER A 176 0.96 -6.27 -10.19
CA SER A 176 0.62 -6.77 -8.87
C SER A 176 1.77 -6.70 -7.87
N ILE A 177 1.43 -6.73 -6.58
CA ILE A 177 2.40 -6.88 -5.49
C ILE A 177 3.17 -8.20 -5.57
N TYR A 178 2.54 -9.27 -6.08
CA TYR A 178 3.19 -10.57 -6.23
C TYR A 178 4.29 -10.53 -7.29
N GLU A 179 4.02 -9.88 -8.42
CA GLU A 179 5.02 -9.62 -9.46
C GLU A 179 6.22 -8.84 -8.88
N LEU A 180 5.96 -7.73 -8.18
CA LEU A 180 7.01 -6.97 -7.50
C LEU A 180 7.79 -7.82 -6.48
N TYR A 181 7.10 -8.67 -5.72
CA TYR A 181 7.74 -9.56 -4.75
C TYR A 181 8.71 -10.53 -5.42
N LEU A 182 8.30 -11.23 -6.48
CA LEU A 182 9.17 -12.12 -7.25
C LEU A 182 10.38 -11.38 -7.83
N MET A 183 10.17 -10.20 -8.42
CA MET A 183 11.27 -9.37 -8.93
C MET A 183 12.26 -8.98 -7.84
N SER A 184 11.76 -8.67 -6.64
CA SER A 184 12.61 -8.34 -5.48
C SER A 184 13.47 -9.51 -5.01
N GLN A 185 13.14 -10.75 -5.37
CA GLN A 185 13.96 -11.95 -5.08
C GLN A 185 14.98 -12.25 -6.20
N GLY A 186 15.06 -11.40 -7.23
CA GLY A 186 15.97 -11.59 -8.37
C GLY A 186 15.40 -12.45 -9.49
N TYR A 187 14.11 -12.83 -9.43
CA TYR A 187 13.45 -13.48 -10.57
C TYR A 187 13.19 -12.45 -11.67
N GLY A 188 13.87 -12.60 -12.80
CA GLY A 188 13.57 -11.83 -14.01
C GLY A 188 12.22 -12.27 -14.58
N LEU A 189 11.22 -11.41 -14.49
CA LEU A 189 9.94 -11.67 -15.13
C LEU A 189 10.00 -11.17 -16.57
N ASN A 190 10.14 -12.11 -17.51
CA ASN A 190 9.85 -11.87 -18.93
C ASN A 190 8.32 -11.84 -19.11
N SER A 191 7.63 -10.87 -18.51
CA SER A 191 6.21 -10.67 -18.75
C SER A 191 6.03 -9.93 -20.08
N THR A 192 5.83 -10.67 -21.17
CA THR A 192 5.18 -10.12 -22.37
C THR A 192 3.74 -9.78 -22.00
N PHE A 193 3.50 -8.52 -21.65
CA PHE A 193 2.17 -8.01 -21.37
C PHE A 193 1.34 -8.01 -22.65
N ILE A 194 0.35 -8.89 -22.71
CA ILE A 194 -0.71 -8.77 -23.70
C ILE A 194 -1.66 -7.70 -23.17
N LYS A 195 -1.59 -6.50 -23.76
CA LYS A 195 -2.59 -5.45 -23.58
C LYS A 195 -3.93 -6.00 -24.08
N ARG A 196 -4.70 -6.65 -23.21
CA ARG A 196 -6.11 -6.87 -23.47
C ARG A 196 -6.76 -5.50 -23.33
N PRO A 197 -7.45 -4.98 -24.36
CA PRO A 197 -8.36 -3.88 -24.13
C PRO A 197 -9.26 -4.35 -22.98
N ALA A 198 -9.30 -3.57 -21.90
CA ALA A 198 -10.41 -3.71 -20.98
C ALA A 198 -11.64 -3.39 -21.83
N THR A 199 -12.28 -4.42 -22.39
CA THR A 199 -13.68 -4.34 -22.77
C THR A 199 -14.34 -3.81 -21.52
N GLU A 200 -14.82 -2.58 -21.60
CA GLU A 200 -15.36 -1.81 -20.50
C GLU A 200 -16.10 -2.74 -19.53
N TYR A 201 -15.78 -2.65 -18.25
CA TYR A 201 -16.81 -2.90 -17.25
C TYR A 201 -17.34 -1.52 -16.86
N PRO A 202 -18.30 -0.93 -17.60
CA PRO A 202 -19.04 0.22 -17.14
C PRO A 202 -20.23 -0.30 -16.31
N GLY A 203 -19.93 -1.15 -15.35
CA GLY A 203 -20.75 -1.25 -14.15
C GLY A 203 -20.02 -0.38 -13.16
N ASP A 204 -20.54 0.83 -12.96
CA ASP A 204 -19.94 1.92 -12.20
C ASP A 204 -19.17 1.36 -10.99
N ILE A 205 -17.90 1.73 -10.77
CA ILE A 205 -17.15 1.29 -9.57
C ILE A 205 -17.99 1.56 -8.30
N ARG A 206 -18.80 2.62 -8.34
CA ARG A 206 -19.87 2.94 -7.40
C ARG A 206 -20.86 1.80 -7.18
N ASP A 207 -21.40 1.18 -8.23
CA ASP A 207 -22.34 0.05 -8.14
C ASP A 207 -21.66 -1.18 -7.54
N TYR A 208 -20.41 -1.44 -7.91
CA TYR A 208 -19.64 -2.51 -7.27
C TYR A 208 -19.46 -2.24 -5.77
N LEU A 209 -19.03 -1.04 -5.39
CA LEU A 209 -18.89 -0.64 -3.99
C LEU A 209 -20.22 -0.65 -3.24
N ASP A 210 -21.33 -0.23 -3.86
CA ASP A 210 -22.68 -0.27 -3.27
C ASP A 210 -23.18 -1.71 -3.10
N ASN A 211 -22.90 -2.60 -4.06
CA ASN A 211 -23.24 -4.02 -3.96
C ASN A 211 -22.46 -4.73 -2.87
N VAL A 212 -21.15 -4.47 -2.78
CA VAL A 212 -20.31 -4.97 -1.70
C VAL A 212 -20.85 -4.44 -0.36
N TYR A 213 -21.09 -3.13 -0.24
CA TYR A 213 -21.69 -2.49 0.93
C TYR A 213 -22.98 -3.20 1.37
N ARG A 214 -23.95 -3.36 0.45
CA ARG A 214 -25.25 -4.02 0.73
C ARG A 214 -25.08 -5.46 1.17
N TYR A 215 -24.21 -6.24 0.51
CA TYR A 215 -23.98 -7.64 0.85
C TYR A 215 -23.54 -7.79 2.32
N PHE A 216 -22.56 -7.02 2.77
CA PHE A 216 -22.11 -7.14 4.15
C PHE A 216 -23.03 -6.45 5.15
N ARG A 217 -23.66 -5.30 4.83
CA ARG A 217 -24.68 -4.69 5.72
C ARG A 217 -25.74 -5.72 6.10
N ASN A 218 -26.23 -6.48 5.12
CA ASN A 218 -27.23 -7.52 5.32
C ASN A 218 -26.71 -8.71 6.15
N LYS A 219 -25.39 -8.95 6.18
CA LYS A 219 -24.75 -10.06 6.91
C LYS A 219 -24.30 -9.69 8.32
N THR A 220 -23.86 -8.45 8.54
CA THR A 220 -23.16 -8.03 9.77
C THR A 220 -23.91 -6.95 10.56
N ASN A 221 -24.95 -6.33 9.99
CA ASN A 221 -25.73 -5.24 10.58
C ASN A 221 -24.90 -4.00 10.99
N VAL A 222 -23.72 -3.82 10.39
CA VAL A 222 -22.82 -2.70 10.71
C VAL A 222 -23.21 -1.45 9.91
N GLU A 223 -23.39 -0.33 10.60
CA GLU A 223 -23.66 0.97 9.99
C GLU A 223 -22.35 1.68 9.61
N LEU A 224 -22.25 2.11 8.35
CA LEU A 224 -20.99 2.57 7.73
C LEU A 224 -21.07 4.04 7.28
N ASP A 225 -21.59 4.91 8.13
CA ASP A 225 -21.78 6.33 7.78
C ASP A 225 -20.47 7.04 7.39
N ILE A 226 -19.34 6.61 7.94
CA ILE A 226 -18.02 7.07 7.52
C ILE A 226 -17.69 6.68 6.07
N VAL A 227 -18.08 5.47 5.62
CA VAL A 227 -17.86 5.01 4.24
C VAL A 227 -18.74 5.78 3.27
N LYS A 228 -20.03 5.98 3.60
CA LYS A 228 -20.96 6.79 2.79
C LYS A 228 -20.42 8.21 2.58
N THR A 229 -19.82 8.78 3.62
CA THR A 229 -19.23 10.12 3.57
C THR A 229 -18.09 10.20 2.55
N TYR A 230 -17.16 9.23 2.55
CA TYR A 230 -16.06 9.20 1.58
C TYR A 230 -16.52 8.90 0.15
N ILE A 231 -17.55 8.07 -0.04
CA ILE A 231 -18.17 7.87 -1.37
C ILE A 231 -18.73 9.18 -1.91
N ARG A 232 -19.47 9.94 -1.09
CA ARG A 232 -19.99 11.26 -1.49
C ARG A 232 -18.87 12.23 -1.88
N TYR A 233 -17.80 12.31 -1.09
CA TYR A 233 -16.67 13.16 -1.42
C TYR A 233 -15.97 12.74 -2.72
N ALA A 234 -15.86 11.43 -2.97
CA ALA A 234 -15.30 10.91 -4.21
C ALA A 234 -16.13 11.37 -5.43
N ASP A 235 -17.46 11.26 -5.34
CA ASP A 235 -18.40 11.72 -6.37
C ASP A 235 -18.26 13.23 -6.63
N GLU A 236 -18.23 14.04 -5.57
CA GLU A 236 -18.08 15.50 -5.67
C GLU A 236 -16.75 15.88 -6.35
N ALA A 237 -15.66 15.21 -6.02
CA ALA A 237 -14.36 15.43 -6.65
C ALA A 237 -14.36 15.01 -8.14
N TYR A 238 -15.03 13.90 -8.47
CA TYR A 238 -15.15 13.41 -9.84
C TYR A 238 -15.91 14.41 -10.71
N LEU A 239 -17.05 14.91 -10.23
CA LEU A 239 -17.87 15.92 -10.92
C LEU A 239 -17.12 17.24 -11.15
N GLN A 240 -16.12 17.55 -10.33
CA GLN A 240 -15.23 18.71 -10.49
C GLN A 240 -14.03 18.44 -11.41
N GLY A 241 -13.95 17.26 -12.03
CA GLY A 241 -12.80 16.85 -12.86
C GLY A 241 -11.54 16.52 -12.07
N LYS A 242 -11.62 16.43 -10.73
CA LYS A 242 -10.46 16.13 -9.86
C LYS A 242 -10.28 14.61 -9.74
N ILE A 243 -9.91 13.96 -10.85
CA ILE A 243 -9.89 12.50 -10.99
C ILE A 243 -9.01 11.80 -9.94
N TYR A 244 -7.82 12.35 -9.63
CA TYR A 244 -6.94 11.79 -8.60
C TYR A 244 -7.57 11.85 -7.21
N ALA A 245 -8.15 13.01 -6.85
CA ALA A 245 -8.81 13.18 -5.55
C ALA A 245 -10.02 12.24 -5.43
N ALA A 246 -10.83 12.13 -6.49
CA ALA A 246 -11.96 11.20 -6.54
C ALA A 246 -11.51 9.75 -6.30
N SER A 247 -10.46 9.32 -7.00
CA SER A 247 -9.89 7.98 -6.86
C SER A 247 -9.35 7.73 -5.45
N SER A 248 -8.68 8.72 -4.85
CA SER A 248 -8.15 8.63 -3.48
C SER A 248 -9.25 8.49 -2.42
N LEU A 249 -10.34 9.25 -2.59
CA LEU A 249 -11.50 9.22 -1.70
C LEU A 249 -12.27 7.89 -1.82
N ALA A 250 -12.43 7.37 -3.04
CA ALA A 250 -13.03 6.06 -3.28
C ALA A 250 -12.19 4.93 -2.65
N PHE A 251 -10.86 4.99 -2.79
CA PHE A 251 -9.95 4.07 -2.10
C PHE A 251 -10.10 4.17 -0.57
N THR A 252 -10.17 5.39 -0.03
CA THR A 252 -10.38 5.61 1.42
C THR A 252 -11.70 4.99 1.89
N ALA A 253 -12.80 5.19 1.16
CA ALA A 253 -14.08 4.55 1.47
C ALA A 253 -13.95 3.03 1.55
N TYR A 254 -13.30 2.43 0.55
CA TYR A 254 -13.09 1.00 0.45
C TYR A 254 -12.25 0.41 1.61
N THR A 255 -11.17 1.08 1.98
CA THR A 255 -10.31 0.64 3.09
C THR A 255 -10.98 0.80 4.46
N ARG A 256 -11.68 1.91 4.70
CA ARG A 256 -12.48 2.13 5.92
C ARG A 256 -13.56 1.07 6.07
N TYR A 257 -14.19 0.71 4.98
CA TYR A 257 -15.15 -0.38 4.93
C TYR A 257 -14.53 -1.71 5.39
N LEU A 258 -13.38 -2.08 4.84
CA LEU A 258 -12.66 -3.30 5.23
C LEU A 258 -12.21 -3.27 6.70
N GLN A 259 -11.71 -2.13 7.19
CA GLN A 259 -11.37 -1.95 8.59
C GLN A 259 -12.58 -2.21 9.49
N THR A 260 -13.73 -1.62 9.16
CA THR A 260 -14.96 -1.82 9.92
C THR A 260 -15.44 -3.27 9.86
N LEU A 261 -15.32 -3.95 8.71
CA LEU A 261 -15.61 -5.38 8.62
C LEU A 261 -14.66 -6.21 9.48
N TYR A 262 -13.37 -5.89 9.48
CA TYR A 262 -12.36 -6.59 10.26
C TYR A 262 -12.59 -6.43 11.77
N SER A 263 -12.88 -5.21 12.23
CA SER A 263 -13.17 -4.94 13.65
C SER A 263 -14.46 -5.60 14.16
N ASN A 264 -15.39 -5.94 13.27
CA ASN A 264 -16.67 -6.59 13.62
C ASN A 264 -16.71 -8.09 13.29
N MET A 265 -15.74 -8.61 12.53
CA MET A 265 -15.50 -10.04 12.47
C MET A 265 -14.88 -10.44 13.81
N ASN A 266 -15.63 -11.23 14.57
CA ASN A 266 -15.29 -11.68 15.92
C ASN A 266 -14.03 -12.58 15.89
N ILE A 267 -12.87 -11.98 15.69
CA ILE A 267 -11.56 -12.53 16.03
C ILE A 267 -11.35 -12.07 17.47
N THR A 268 -11.48 -13.02 18.39
CA THR A 268 -11.43 -12.81 19.82
C THR A 268 -10.19 -11.99 20.20
N GLU A 269 -10.43 -10.85 20.85
CA GLU A 269 -9.47 -9.96 21.54
C GLU A 269 -8.42 -9.20 20.69
N LEU A 270 -8.81 -8.03 20.20
CA LEU A 270 -7.89 -6.90 19.99
C LEU A 270 -8.32 -5.77 20.94
N HIS A 271 -7.80 -5.80 22.16
CA HIS A 271 -7.99 -4.75 23.15
C HIS A 271 -7.17 -3.52 22.77
N ALA A 272 -7.86 -2.44 22.38
CA ALA A 272 -7.27 -1.11 22.34
C ALA A 272 -7.10 -0.57 23.77
N ARG A 273 -5.85 -0.24 24.13
CA ARG A 273 -5.51 0.75 25.16
C ARG A 273 -4.52 1.73 24.56
#